data_AF-A0A7S2TRE0-F1
#
_entry.id   AF-A0A7S2TRE0-F1
#
_cell.length_a   1.000
_cell.length_b   1.000
_cell.length_c   1.000
_cell.angle_alpha   90.00
_cell.angle_beta   90.00
_cell.angle_gamma   90.00
#
_symmetry.space_group_name_H-M   'P 1'
#
loop_
_entity.id
_entity.type
_entity.pdbx_description
1 polymer ?
#
loop_
_entity_poly.entity_id
_entity_poly.type
_entity_poly.pdbx_seq_one_letter_code
_entity_poly.pdbx_strand_id
1 'polypeptide(L)'
;GAIAGRAKLEAYFICCAFIVGFIYPVVSHWVWSTDGWLSAFQEPKDRIGHSTDENTCGFIDYAGSGVVHMCGGVIGLMGTIMVGSRTGRWENPDQFQAHNY
;
A
#
# COMPACT_ATOMS: atom_id res chain seq x y z
N GLY A 1 -2.26 -11.30 -4.95
CA GLY A 1 -1.31 -10.88 -5.99
C GLY A 1 0.02 -11.60 -5.87
N ALA A 2 1.10 -10.90 -5.53
CA ALA A 2 2.49 -11.33 -5.76
C ALA A 2 2.93 -12.70 -5.17
N ILE A 3 2.37 -13.12 -4.03
CA ILE A 3 2.66 -14.42 -3.39
C ILE A 3 1.82 -15.61 -3.92
N ALA A 4 1.02 -15.41 -4.98
CA ALA A 4 0.17 -16.45 -5.58
C ALA A 4 0.95 -17.69 -6.01
N GLY A 5 0.33 -18.86 -5.76
CA GLY A 5 0.86 -20.19 -6.07
C GLY A 5 1.85 -20.76 -5.04
N ARG A 6 2.11 -20.09 -3.91
CA ARG A 6 3.08 -20.55 -2.90
C ARG A 6 2.87 -20.08 -1.45
N ALA A 7 1.73 -19.45 -1.15
CA ALA A 7 1.36 -19.04 0.21
C ALA A 7 0.08 -19.75 0.67
N LYS A 8 -0.03 -20.06 1.97
CA LYS A 8 -1.21 -20.71 2.57
C LYS A 8 -2.44 -19.80 2.50
N LEU A 9 -3.62 -20.38 2.27
CA LEU A 9 -4.89 -19.63 2.19
C LEU A 9 -5.19 -18.85 3.49
N GLU A 10 -4.94 -19.45 4.66
CA GLU A 10 -5.10 -18.84 5.98
C GLU A 10 -4.29 -17.53 6.12
N ALA A 11 -3.06 -17.52 5.59
CA ALA A 11 -2.19 -16.35 5.63
C ALA A 11 -2.72 -15.21 4.75
N TYR A 12 -3.44 -15.49 3.65
CA TYR A 12 -4.13 -14.45 2.89
C TYR A 12 -5.26 -13.81 3.71
N PHE A 13 -6.08 -14.59 4.40
CA PHE A 13 -7.16 -14.02 5.22
C PHE A 13 -6.63 -13.16 6.36
N ILE A 14 -5.59 -13.61 7.07
CA ILE A 14 -4.93 -12.85 8.14
C ILE A 14 -4.31 -11.56 7.58
N CYS A 15 -3.55 -11.63 6.48
CA CYS A 15 -2.97 -10.44 5.84
C CYS A 15 -4.06 -9.47 5.35
N CYS A 16 -5.12 -9.94 4.68
CA CYS A 16 -6.22 -9.10 4.23
C CYS A 16 -6.93 -8.40 5.40
N ALA A 17 -7.22 -9.12 6.49
CA ALA A 17 -7.82 -8.54 7.69
C ALA A 17 -6.92 -7.46 8.32
N PHE A 18 -5.61 -7.69 8.40
CA PHE A 18 -4.67 -6.70 8.95
C PHE A 18 -4.46 -5.48 8.03
N ILE A 19 -4.41 -5.70 6.70
CA ILE A 19 -4.29 -4.62 5.72
C ILE A 19 -5.54 -3.74 5.74
N VAL A 20 -6.74 -4.33 5.69
CA VAL A 20 -8.01 -3.57 5.64
C VAL A 20 -8.39 -2.99 7.00
N GLY A 21 -8.11 -3.70 8.10
CA GLY A 21 -8.50 -3.29 9.46
C GLY A 21 -7.50 -2.37 10.16
N PHE A 22 -6.25 -2.26 9.69
CA PHE A 22 -5.22 -1.43 10.33
C PHE A 22 -4.39 -0.61 9.35
N ILE A 23 -3.69 -1.25 8.40
CA ILE A 23 -2.72 -0.52 7.54
C ILE A 23 -3.41 0.52 6.67
N TYR A 24 -4.47 0.13 5.94
CA TYR A 24 -5.16 1.01 5.00
C TYR A 24 -5.84 2.20 5.72
N PRO A 25 -6.62 2.02 6.81
CA PRO A 25 -7.16 3.15 7.58
C PRO A 25 -6.10 4.15 8.05
N VAL A 26 -4.98 3.66 8.58
CA VAL A 26 -3.88 4.51 9.09
C VAL A 26 -3.22 5.28 7.96
N VAL A 27 -2.84 4.63 6.86
CA VAL A 27 -2.19 5.29 5.70
C VAL A 27 -3.16 6.24 4.98
N SER A 28 -4.45 5.88 4.86
CA SER A 28 -5.45 6.78 4.28
C SER A 28 -5.72 8.00 5.15
N HIS A 29 -5.73 7.86 6.48
CA HIS A 29 -5.90 8.99 7.39
C HIS A 29 -4.76 10.01 7.23
N TRP A 30 -3.52 9.53 7.20
CA TRP A 30 -2.33 10.39 7.06
C TRP A 30 -2.32 11.27 5.80
N VAL A 31 -2.87 10.77 4.68
CA VAL A 31 -2.76 11.40 3.34
C VAL A 31 -4.06 12.08 2.88
N TRP A 32 -5.23 11.55 3.26
CA TRP A 32 -6.53 12.01 2.74
C TRP A 32 -7.45 12.64 3.79
N SER A 33 -7.14 12.58 5.08
CA SER A 33 -7.94 13.25 6.10
C SER A 33 -7.56 14.74 6.22
N THR A 34 -8.50 15.61 6.62
CA THR A 34 -8.25 17.05 6.82
C THR A 34 -7.48 17.37 8.10
N ASP A 35 -7.25 16.36 8.94
CA ASP A 35 -6.34 16.33 10.09
C ASP A 35 -5.12 15.39 9.86
N GLY A 36 -4.96 14.82 8.67
CA GLY A 36 -3.84 13.95 8.30
C GLY A 36 -2.53 14.73 8.22
N TRP A 37 -1.49 14.25 8.91
CA TRP A 37 -0.19 14.95 9.04
C TRP A 37 0.60 15.11 7.73
N LEU A 38 0.26 14.34 6.70
CA LEU A 38 0.87 14.38 5.37
C LEU A 38 -0.14 14.86 4.31
N SER A 39 -1.30 15.38 4.72
CA SER A 39 -2.42 15.68 3.82
C SER A 39 -2.17 16.93 2.98
N ALA A 40 -2.34 16.82 1.66
CA ALA A 40 -2.44 17.98 0.77
C ALA A 40 -3.78 18.74 0.91
N PHE A 41 -4.71 18.23 1.72
CA PHE A 41 -6.03 18.79 1.98
C PHE A 41 -6.20 19.22 3.44
N GLN A 42 -5.08 19.46 4.13
CA GLN A 42 -5.07 19.88 5.53
C GLN A 42 -5.61 21.31 5.64
N GLU A 43 -6.83 21.47 6.15
CA GLU A 43 -7.34 22.78 6.60
C GLU A 43 -6.36 23.31 7.63
N PRO A 44 -5.68 24.46 7.42
CA PRO A 44 -4.32 24.80 8.79
C PRO A 44 -5.02 25.07 10.11
N LYS A 45 -4.35 24.96 11.26
CA LYS A 45 -5.04 25.10 12.55
C LYS A 45 -4.21 25.88 13.57
N ASP A 46 -4.61 27.12 13.79
CA ASP A 46 -4.31 27.89 15.00
C ASP A 46 -5.03 27.28 16.22
N ARG A 47 -5.02 27.99 17.35
CA ARG A 47 -5.59 27.48 18.61
C ARG A 47 -7.12 27.43 18.63
N ILE A 48 -7.80 27.80 17.53
CA ILE A 48 -9.26 27.80 17.38
C ILE A 48 -9.72 27.07 16.10
N GLY A 49 -8.84 26.88 15.10
CA GLY A 49 -9.07 26.06 13.90
C GLY A 49 -8.78 26.71 12.54
N HIS A 50 -8.11 27.88 12.49
CA HIS A 50 -7.82 28.60 11.23
C HIS A 50 -6.40 28.35 10.71
N SER A 51 -6.20 28.17 9.39
CA SER A 51 -4.88 27.75 8.84
C SER A 51 -4.02 28.97 8.54
N THR A 52 -3.06 29.17 9.44
CA THR A 52 -2.01 30.19 9.50
C THR A 52 -0.77 29.93 8.63
N ASP A 53 -0.62 28.76 8.00
CA ASP A 53 0.58 28.44 7.22
C ASP A 53 0.33 28.66 5.72
N GLU A 54 1.17 29.50 5.13
CA GLU A 54 1.20 29.83 3.71
C GLU A 54 2.01 28.81 2.88
N ASN A 55 2.59 27.79 3.51
CA ASN A 55 3.47 26.78 2.92
C ASN A 55 3.00 25.33 3.18
N THR A 56 1.72 25.01 2.99
CA THR A 56 1.18 23.64 3.16
C THR A 56 1.67 22.65 2.09
N CYS A 57 2.93 22.22 2.22
CA CYS A 57 3.58 21.25 1.33
C CYS A 57 3.17 19.79 1.64
N GLY A 58 1.87 19.50 1.62
CA GLY A 58 1.33 18.15 1.82
C GLY A 58 1.59 17.20 0.63
N PHE A 59 1.47 15.89 0.88
CA PHE A 59 1.66 14.86 -0.15
C PHE A 59 0.41 14.73 -1.04
N ILE A 60 0.55 15.13 -2.30
CA ILE A 60 -0.53 15.07 -3.29
C ILE A 60 -0.63 13.64 -3.86
N ASP A 61 -1.61 12.88 -3.37
CA ASP A 61 -2.03 11.61 -3.99
C ASP A 61 -3.54 11.64 -4.29
N TYR A 62 -3.92 11.92 -5.54
CA TYR A 62 -5.33 12.08 -5.91
C TYR A 62 -6.12 10.76 -6.03
N ALA A 63 -5.44 9.67 -6.40
CA ALA A 63 -6.10 8.40 -6.80
C ALA A 63 -5.53 7.15 -6.12
N GLY A 64 -4.61 7.29 -5.16
CA GLY A 64 -4.04 6.17 -4.41
C GLY A 64 -2.75 5.63 -4.99
N SER A 65 -2.03 6.42 -5.79
CA SER A 65 -0.69 6.09 -6.29
C SER A 65 0.29 5.73 -5.16
N GLY A 66 0.24 6.45 -4.04
CA GLY A 66 0.92 6.16 -2.79
C GLY A 66 0.08 5.24 -1.90
N VAL A 67 -1.11 5.69 -1.51
CA VAL A 67 -1.96 5.07 -0.46
C VAL A 67 -2.38 3.65 -0.80
N VAL A 68 -2.63 3.35 -2.08
CA VAL A 68 -3.13 2.04 -2.55
C VAL A 68 -2.04 1.27 -3.30
N HIS A 69 -1.49 1.86 -4.37
CA HIS A 69 -0.61 1.16 -5.31
C HIS A 69 0.81 0.98 -4.77
N MET A 70 1.45 2.02 -4.25
CA MET A 70 2.78 1.91 -3.64
C MET A 70 2.71 1.09 -2.34
N CYS A 71 1.75 1.37 -1.45
CA CYS A 71 1.54 0.61 -0.22
C CYS A 71 1.33 -0.89 -0.50
N GLY A 72 0.37 -1.23 -1.38
CA GLY A 72 0.12 -2.61 -1.81
C GLY A 72 1.31 -3.25 -2.56
N GLY A 73 2.08 -2.44 -3.28
CA GLY A 73 3.32 -2.84 -3.95
C GLY A 73 4.43 -3.23 -2.97
N VAL A 74 4.68 -2.42 -1.95
CA VAL A 74 5.66 -2.69 -0.88
C VAL A 74 5.25 -3.90 -0.05
N ILE A 75 3.97 -4.03 0.32
CA ILE A 75 3.43 -5.22 0.99
C ILE A 75 3.60 -6.47 0.11
N GLY A 76 3.33 -6.34 -1.20
CA GLY A 76 3.57 -7.40 -2.19
C GLY A 76 5.03 -7.82 -2.26
N LEU A 77 5.95 -6.85 -2.35
CA LEU A 77 7.41 -7.06 -2.40
C LEU A 77 7.90 -7.78 -1.14
N MET A 78 7.60 -7.25 0.04
CA MET A 78 7.97 -7.86 1.33
C MET A 78 7.40 -9.27 1.47
N GLY A 79 6.14 -9.48 1.06
CA GLY A 79 5.55 -10.82 0.99
C GLY A 79 6.33 -11.77 0.08
N THR A 80 6.78 -11.31 -1.10
CA THR A 80 7.59 -12.15 -2.00
C THR A 80 9.02 -12.39 -1.54
N ILE A 81 9.59 -11.49 -0.74
CA ILE A 81 10.90 -11.71 -0.10
C ILE A 81 10.75 -12.79 0.98
N MET A 82 9.76 -12.67 1.88
CA MET A 82 9.52 -13.64 2.96
C MET A 82 9.11 -15.04 2.48
N VAL A 83 8.35 -15.13 1.38
CA VAL A 83 7.89 -16.41 0.80
C VAL A 83 8.87 -16.95 -0.28
N GLY A 84 9.90 -16.18 -0.64
CA GLY A 84 10.88 -16.55 -1.67
C GLY A 84 10.31 -16.65 -3.09
N SER A 85 11.06 -17.27 -3.99
CA SER A 85 10.62 -17.57 -5.36
C SER A 85 9.71 -18.81 -5.43
N ARG A 86 9.00 -18.99 -6.56
CA ARG A 86 8.35 -20.27 -6.86
C ARG A 86 9.43 -21.33 -7.17
N THR A 87 9.17 -22.60 -6.85
CA THR A 87 9.95 -23.75 -7.33
C THR A 87 10.09 -23.69 -8.86
N GLY A 88 11.23 -24.08 -9.43
CA GLY A 88 11.45 -24.02 -10.88
C GLY A 88 11.75 -22.62 -11.45
N ARG A 89 11.56 -21.53 -10.69
CA ARG A 89 11.52 -20.15 -11.26
C ARG A 89 12.81 -19.72 -11.97
N TRP A 90 13.95 -20.28 -11.58
CA TRP A 90 15.27 -19.87 -12.08
C TRP A 90 15.95 -20.96 -12.93
N GLU A 91 15.26 -22.07 -13.21
CA GLU A 91 15.81 -23.23 -13.91
C GLU A 91 15.70 -23.07 -15.44
N ASN A 92 14.59 -22.51 -15.94
CA ASN A 92 14.39 -22.18 -17.37
C ASN A 92 13.90 -20.72 -17.50
N PRO A 93 14.78 -19.72 -17.70
CA PRO A 93 14.40 -18.30 -17.68
C PRO A 93 13.48 -17.90 -18.85
N ASP A 94 13.66 -18.51 -20.02
CA ASP A 94 12.91 -18.20 -21.25
C ASP A 94 11.47 -18.72 -21.25
N GLN A 95 11.14 -19.63 -20.32
CA GLN A 95 9.88 -20.39 -20.33
C GLN A 95 8.71 -19.63 -19.67
N PHE A 96 8.43 -18.39 -20.10
CA PHE A 96 7.26 -17.65 -19.65
C PHE A 96 5.99 -18.10 -20.39
N GLN A 97 5.34 -19.14 -19.87
CA GLN A 97 4.01 -19.57 -20.32
C GLN A 97 2.92 -18.74 -19.64
N ALA A 98 2.08 -18.07 -20.43
CA ALA A 98 0.84 -17.47 -19.92
C ALA A 98 -0.16 -18.57 -19.53
N HIS A 99 -1.03 -18.31 -18.55
CA HIS A 99 -1.93 -19.35 -18.04
C HIS A 99 -3.18 -19.59 -18.92
N ASN A 100 -3.58 -18.57 -19.69
CA ASN A 100 -4.66 -18.62 -20.67
C ASN A 100 -4.17 -17.95 -21.96
N TYR A 101 -4.53 -18.54 -23.10
CA TYR A 101 -4.34 -18.06 -24.46
C TYR A 101 -5.49 -18.61 -25.33
#